data_AF-A0A970QJQ5-F1
#
_entry.id   AF-A0A970QJQ5-F1
#
_cell.length_a   1.000
_cell.length_b   1.000
_cell.length_c   1.000
_cell.angle_alpha   90.00
_cell.angle_beta   90.00
_cell.angle_gamma   90.00
#
_symmetry.space_group_name_H-M   'P 1'
#
loop_
_entity.id
_entity.type
_entity.pdbx_description
1 polymer ?
#
loop_
_entity_poly.entity_id
_entity_poly.type
_entity_poly.pdbx_seq_one_letter_code
_entity_poly.pdbx_strand_id
1 'polypeptide(L)'
;MQPLERDERWSDWTWQYRNRITDAEQLSRILPLTDQEKTDIDACLGRFRMAITPYYASLIDPSNPADPIRRQAVPTIDETMVLPCEMADPLSEERDSPVPHLVHRYPDRVLLLVTHQCAMYCRHCTRRRLVGEEDRPISERDLEDALDYIRQRPQIRDVLISGGDPLTLSDDRLERIVSALRGIEHVEIIRIGTRVPVVLPMRITPELLAMLKKYQPIWINTHVNHPRELTPETIAACGAIVDAGIPLGNQSVLLRGVNDDAAVMKELLLKLVKARIRPYYLYQCDLSQGLGHFRTDVRTGIEIIRQLTGNISGYAIPRFVIDAPDGGGKIPINPETVLSLDDREVVMLNFAGKTCTYPQPDL
;
A
#
# COMPACT_ATOMS: atom_id res chain seq x y z
N MET A 1 15.46 16.13 23.79
CA MET A 1 15.12 14.72 24.02
C MET A 1 16.31 13.91 23.55
N GLN A 2 16.78 12.97 24.37
CA GLN A 2 17.82 12.01 23.98
C GLN A 2 17.43 11.34 22.64
N PRO A 3 18.41 10.89 21.82
CA PRO A 3 18.14 10.10 20.62
C PRO A 3 17.07 9.06 20.94
N LEU A 4 15.94 9.05 20.20
CA LEU A 4 14.73 8.24 20.44
C LEU A 4 15.01 7.07 21.38
N GLU A 5 14.90 7.29 22.69
CA GLU A 5 15.32 6.27 23.65
C GLU A 5 14.36 5.10 23.47
N ARG A 6 14.91 3.96 23.04
CA ARG A 6 14.19 2.70 22.94
C ARG A 6 13.95 2.18 24.35
N ASP A 7 13.01 2.81 25.05
CA ASP A 7 12.56 2.36 26.36
C ASP A 7 11.62 1.15 26.24
N GLU A 8 11.16 0.61 27.37
CA GLU A 8 10.25 -0.54 27.41
C GLU A 8 8.91 -0.29 26.68
N ARG A 9 8.54 0.97 26.45
CA ARG A 9 7.31 1.35 25.73
C ARG A 9 7.49 1.36 24.23
N TRP A 10 8.72 1.25 23.71
CA TRP A 10 8.98 1.20 22.27
C TRP A 10 8.23 0.05 21.57
N SER A 11 8.10 -1.11 22.24
CA SER A 11 7.35 -2.27 21.74
C SER A 11 5.84 -2.14 21.90
N ASP A 12 5.33 -1.15 22.63
CA ASP A 12 3.89 -0.91 22.77
C ASP A 12 3.38 -0.12 21.56
N TRP A 13 2.57 -0.78 20.74
CA TRP A 13 2.00 -0.17 19.54
C TRP A 13 1.06 1.01 19.86
N THR A 14 0.40 1.01 21.02
CA THR A 14 -0.48 2.10 21.44
C THR A 14 0.34 3.32 21.83
N TRP A 15 1.51 3.12 22.46
CA TRP A 15 2.47 4.19 22.72
C TRP A 15 2.99 4.78 21.41
N GLN A 16 3.43 3.94 20.47
CA GLN A 16 3.89 4.38 19.14
C GLN A 16 2.80 5.20 18.41
N TYR A 17 1.55 4.75 18.46
CA TYR A 17 0.42 5.43 17.81
C TYR A 17 0.04 6.77 18.48
N ARG A 18 0.10 6.85 19.82
CA ARG A 18 -0.18 8.07 20.59
C ARG A 18 0.92 9.12 20.46
N ASN A 19 2.17 8.70 20.23
CA ASN A 19 3.33 9.58 20.10
C ASN A 19 3.71 9.83 18.62
N ARG A 20 2.74 9.72 17.70
CA ARG A 20 2.95 10.10 16.30
C ARG A 20 3.36 11.57 16.22
N ILE A 21 4.34 11.86 15.38
CA ILE A 21 4.81 13.20 15.07
C ILE A 21 3.81 13.84 14.09
N THR A 22 3.18 14.95 14.49
CA THR A 22 2.08 15.56 13.74
C THR A 22 2.31 16.98 13.27
N ASP A 23 3.40 17.63 13.71
CA ASP A 23 3.74 19.00 13.36
C ASP A 23 5.24 19.19 13.11
N ALA A 24 5.60 20.30 12.47
CA ALA A 24 6.98 20.63 12.12
C ALA A 24 7.87 20.81 13.36
N GLU A 25 7.33 21.29 14.47
CA GLU A 25 8.08 21.52 15.71
C GLU A 25 8.53 20.18 16.31
N GLN A 26 7.61 19.23 16.49
CA GLN A 26 7.89 17.88 16.93
C GLN A 26 8.88 17.18 16.00
N LEU A 27 8.71 17.33 14.68
CA LEU A 27 9.61 16.72 13.70
C LEU A 27 11.02 17.29 13.78
N SER A 28 11.16 18.61 14.01
CA SER A 28 12.47 19.28 14.16
C SER A 28 13.27 18.82 15.38
N ARG A 29 12.63 18.14 16.34
CA ARG A 29 13.32 17.54 17.49
C ARG A 29 14.06 16.24 17.13
N ILE A 30 13.76 15.65 15.96
CA ILE A 30 14.26 14.35 15.52
C ILE A 30 15.07 14.48 14.23
N LEU A 31 14.65 15.36 13.32
CA LEU A 31 15.35 15.64 12.08
C LEU A 31 15.87 17.08 12.08
N PRO A 32 17.07 17.33 11.54
CA PRO A 32 17.50 18.69 11.26
C PRO A 32 16.57 19.28 10.18
N LEU A 33 15.86 20.34 10.55
CA LEU A 33 14.98 21.09 9.66
C LEU A 33 15.40 22.57 9.66
N THR A 34 15.60 23.11 8.46
CA THR A 34 15.72 24.55 8.23
C THR A 34 14.39 25.26 8.51
N ASP A 35 14.43 26.56 8.76
CA ASP A 35 13.21 27.34 8.99
C ASP A 35 12.32 27.39 7.74
N GLN A 36 12.91 27.31 6.54
CA GLN A 36 12.17 27.15 5.30
C GLN A 36 11.44 25.80 5.26
N GLU A 37 12.11 24.68 5.59
CA GLU A 37 11.44 23.37 5.61
C GLU A 37 10.29 23.32 6.61
N LYS A 38 10.42 23.95 7.78
CA LYS A 38 9.31 24.05 8.74
C LYS A 38 8.13 24.80 8.15
N THR A 39 8.40 25.95 7.51
CA THR A 39 7.38 26.77 6.84
C THR A 39 6.69 26.00 5.72
N ASP A 40 7.45 25.25 4.92
CA ASP A 40 6.94 24.43 3.83
C ASP A 40 6.08 23.26 4.34
N ILE A 41 6.51 22.61 5.43
CA ILE A 41 5.73 21.58 6.11
C ILE A 41 4.41 22.18 6.59
N ASP A 42 4.43 23.30 7.31
CA ASP A 42 3.22 23.93 7.84
C ASP A 42 2.24 24.34 6.72
N ALA A 43 2.76 24.87 5.61
CA ALA A 43 1.95 25.16 4.41
C ALA A 43 1.28 23.90 3.85
N CYS A 44 2.00 22.77 3.83
CA CYS A 44 1.45 21.48 3.40
C CYS A 44 0.41 20.92 4.39
N LEU A 45 0.63 21.09 5.70
CA LEU A 45 -0.30 20.66 6.75
C LEU A 45 -1.64 21.39 6.70
N GLY A 46 -1.68 22.58 6.11
CA GLY A 46 -2.93 23.28 5.79
C GLY A 46 -3.83 22.54 4.79
N ARG A 47 -3.30 21.56 4.06
CA ARG A 47 -4.04 20.74 3.08
C ARG A 47 -4.04 19.26 3.42
N PHE A 48 -2.92 18.73 3.91
CA PHE A 48 -2.71 17.30 4.11
C PHE A 48 -2.01 17.01 5.44
N ARG A 49 -2.67 16.29 6.33
CA ARG A 49 -2.12 15.95 7.65
C ARG A 49 -0.81 15.18 7.56
N MET A 50 0.02 15.32 8.59
CA MET A 50 1.18 14.47 8.85
C MET A 50 0.91 13.70 10.13
N ALA A 51 1.31 12.44 10.13
CA ALA A 51 1.44 11.61 11.31
C ALA A 51 2.52 10.59 11.00
N ILE A 52 3.58 10.53 11.81
CA ILE A 52 4.70 9.59 11.63
C ILE A 52 4.94 8.90 12.96
N THR A 53 4.88 7.57 13.00
CA THR A 53 5.21 6.82 14.23
C THR A 53 6.67 7.06 14.62
N PRO A 54 7.02 7.08 15.92
CA PRO A 54 8.41 7.15 16.35
C PRO A 54 9.27 6.06 15.70
N TYR A 55 8.73 4.83 15.58
CA TYR A 55 9.37 3.74 14.86
C TYR A 55 9.73 4.12 13.42
N TYR A 56 8.78 4.59 12.61
CA TYR A 56 9.06 4.87 11.20
C TYR A 56 9.97 6.10 11.03
N ALA A 57 9.83 7.10 11.90
CA ALA A 57 10.74 8.25 11.93
C ALA A 57 12.20 7.83 12.22
N SER A 58 12.41 6.81 13.06
CA SER A 58 13.75 6.29 13.37
C SER A 58 14.47 5.63 12.19
N LEU A 59 13.74 5.31 11.11
CA LEU A 59 14.32 4.71 9.90
C LEU A 59 14.89 5.76 8.94
N ILE A 60 14.58 7.04 9.14
CA ILE A 60 15.06 8.15 8.32
C ILE A 60 16.53 8.41 8.60
N ASP A 61 17.35 8.52 7.56
CA ASP A 61 18.71 9.02 7.69
C ASP A 61 18.68 10.56 7.79
N PRO A 62 18.99 11.16 8.95
CA PRO A 62 18.91 12.61 9.13
C PRO A 62 19.97 13.37 8.32
N SER A 63 21.02 12.68 7.84
CA SER A 63 22.09 13.30 7.05
C SER A 63 21.78 13.36 5.56
N ASN A 64 20.72 12.68 5.11
CA ASN A 64 20.34 12.58 3.71
C ASN A 64 18.97 13.23 3.45
N PRO A 65 18.91 14.46 2.91
CA PRO A 65 17.64 15.10 2.55
C PRO A 65 16.82 14.34 1.50
N ALA A 66 17.49 13.55 0.65
CA ALA A 66 16.87 12.71 -0.38
C ALA A 66 16.51 11.30 0.13
N ASP A 67 16.54 11.07 1.46
CA ASP A 67 16.26 9.79 2.07
C ASP A 67 14.89 9.22 1.62
N PRO A 68 14.84 7.98 1.09
CA PRO A 68 13.62 7.39 0.54
C PRO A 68 12.53 7.13 1.60
N ILE A 69 12.89 7.00 2.87
CA ILE A 69 11.92 6.87 3.97
C ILE A 69 11.34 8.24 4.29
N ARG A 70 12.21 9.26 4.40
CA ARG A 70 11.81 10.66 4.62
C ARG A 70 10.82 11.11 3.57
N ARG A 71 11.11 10.87 2.29
CA ARG A 71 10.22 11.26 1.18
C ARG A 71 8.81 10.67 1.33
N GLN A 72 8.69 9.47 1.89
CA GLN A 72 7.37 8.85 2.07
C GLN A 72 6.60 9.35 3.30
N ALA A 73 7.27 10.04 4.25
CA ALA A 73 6.70 10.40 5.55
C ALA A 73 6.61 11.91 5.81
N VAL A 74 7.64 12.68 5.42
CA VAL A 74 7.77 14.11 5.70
C VAL A 74 7.19 14.93 4.56
N PRO A 75 6.25 15.86 4.83
CA PRO A 75 5.67 16.72 3.80
C PRO A 75 6.71 17.57 3.09
N THR A 76 6.49 17.85 1.80
CA THR A 76 7.24 18.86 1.05
C THR A 76 6.31 19.87 0.39
N ILE A 77 6.85 21.04 0.04
CA ILE A 77 6.07 22.12 -0.60
C ILE A 77 5.49 21.70 -1.96
N ASP A 78 6.14 20.75 -2.64
CA ASP A 78 5.70 20.22 -3.94
C ASP A 78 4.30 19.60 -3.87
N GLU A 79 3.87 19.13 -2.71
CA GLU A 79 2.53 18.59 -2.49
C GLU A 79 1.43 19.66 -2.60
N THR A 80 1.77 20.93 -2.46
CA THR A 80 0.84 22.04 -2.63
C THR A 80 0.61 22.39 -4.11
N MET A 81 1.48 21.91 -5.00
CA MET A 81 1.36 22.10 -6.44
C MET A 81 0.44 21.04 -7.04
N VAL A 82 -0.75 21.46 -7.48
CA VAL A 82 -1.71 20.59 -8.16
C VAL A 82 -1.54 20.72 -9.67
N LEU A 83 -1.28 19.60 -10.35
CA LEU A 83 -1.11 19.59 -11.80
C LEU A 83 -2.47 19.48 -12.54
N PRO A 84 -2.59 19.98 -13.79
CA PRO A 84 -3.86 19.92 -14.53
C PRO A 84 -4.44 18.53 -14.77
N CYS A 85 -3.61 17.49 -14.72
CA CYS A 85 -4.02 16.10 -14.91
C CYS A 85 -4.36 15.37 -13.60
N GLU A 86 -4.26 16.05 -12.45
CA GLU A 86 -4.56 15.46 -11.16
C GLU A 86 -6.03 15.65 -10.77
N MET A 87 -6.56 14.66 -10.05
CA MET A 87 -7.96 14.56 -9.67
C MET A 87 -8.06 14.30 -8.17
N ALA A 88 -9.14 14.75 -7.52
CA ALA A 88 -9.37 14.42 -6.12
C ALA A 88 -9.60 12.91 -5.95
N ASP A 89 -10.47 12.33 -6.79
CA ASP A 89 -10.78 10.89 -6.84
C ASP A 89 -10.44 10.31 -8.23
N PRO A 90 -9.15 10.12 -8.56
CA PRO A 90 -8.75 9.65 -9.89
C PRO A 90 -9.26 8.23 -10.17
N LEU A 91 -9.53 7.47 -9.12
CA LEU A 91 -10.01 6.11 -9.22
C LEU A 91 -11.53 6.04 -9.25
N SER A 92 -12.30 7.12 -9.12
CA SER A 92 -13.78 7.09 -9.08
C SER A 92 -14.35 6.16 -8.01
N GLU A 93 -13.71 6.09 -6.84
CA GLU A 93 -14.20 5.31 -5.72
C GLU A 93 -15.56 5.80 -5.20
N GLU A 94 -15.80 7.12 -5.20
CA GLU A 94 -17.07 7.71 -4.76
C GLU A 94 -18.20 7.40 -5.74
N ARG A 95 -17.91 7.51 -7.04
CA ARG A 95 -18.90 7.21 -8.09
C ARG A 95 -19.26 5.72 -8.11
N ASP A 96 -18.30 4.85 -7.88
CA ASP A 96 -18.49 3.40 -7.82
C ASP A 96 -18.95 2.94 -6.41
N SER A 97 -19.45 3.85 -5.55
CA SER A 97 -19.90 3.59 -4.18
C SER A 97 -21.42 3.45 -4.11
N PRO A 98 -22.00 2.23 -4.19
CA PRO A 98 -23.44 2.02 -4.06
C PRO A 98 -24.04 2.43 -2.71
N VAL A 99 -23.24 2.36 -1.65
CA VAL A 99 -23.54 2.87 -0.30
C VAL A 99 -22.27 3.53 0.25
N PRO A 100 -22.35 4.42 1.25
CA PRO A 100 -21.17 5.04 1.84
C PRO A 100 -20.11 4.00 2.25
N HIS A 101 -18.84 4.32 1.98
CA HIS A 101 -17.67 3.50 2.35
C HIS A 101 -17.56 2.13 1.70
N LEU A 102 -18.43 1.76 0.76
CA LEU A 102 -18.36 0.50 0.04
C LEU A 102 -18.23 0.75 -1.46
N VAL A 103 -17.06 0.47 -2.03
CA VAL A 103 -16.80 0.60 -3.46
C VAL A 103 -17.02 -0.75 -4.15
N HIS A 104 -17.88 -0.80 -5.16
CA HIS A 104 -18.19 -1.99 -5.93
C HIS A 104 -17.95 -1.76 -7.43
N ARG A 105 -16.66 -1.82 -7.82
CA ARG A 105 -16.21 -1.64 -9.21
C ARG A 105 -16.24 -2.92 -10.04
N TYR A 106 -15.79 -4.01 -9.43
CA TYR A 106 -15.59 -5.27 -10.13
C TYR A 106 -16.75 -6.23 -9.88
N PRO A 107 -17.04 -7.16 -10.80
CA PRO A 107 -18.26 -7.96 -10.74
C PRO A 107 -18.47 -8.78 -9.46
N ASP A 108 -17.39 -9.26 -8.84
CA ASP A 108 -17.41 -10.30 -7.81
C ASP A 108 -16.78 -9.88 -6.47
N ARG A 109 -16.39 -8.61 -6.35
CA ARG A 109 -15.63 -8.15 -5.17
C ARG A 109 -15.83 -6.68 -4.86
N VAL A 110 -15.72 -6.37 -3.57
CA VAL A 110 -15.93 -5.02 -3.03
C VAL A 110 -14.75 -4.57 -2.17
N LEU A 111 -14.63 -3.26 -2.04
CA LEU A 111 -13.70 -2.59 -1.14
C LEU A 111 -14.51 -1.88 -0.06
N LEU A 112 -14.35 -2.32 1.19
CA LEU A 112 -15.00 -1.75 2.36
C LEU A 112 -14.01 -0.87 3.13
N LEU A 113 -14.26 0.43 3.17
CA LEU A 113 -13.44 1.42 3.87
C LEU A 113 -13.93 1.52 5.32
N VAL A 114 -13.21 0.93 6.28
CA VAL A 114 -13.68 0.85 7.68
C VAL A 114 -13.17 1.97 8.59
N THR A 115 -12.23 2.77 8.10
CA THR A 115 -11.57 3.83 8.84
C THR A 115 -10.89 4.81 7.90
N HIS A 116 -10.71 6.05 8.34
CA HIS A 116 -9.87 7.05 7.65
C HIS A 116 -8.56 7.31 8.40
N GLN A 117 -8.27 6.53 9.44
CA GLN A 117 -7.07 6.64 10.26
C GLN A 117 -5.93 5.80 9.69
N CYS A 118 -4.70 6.30 9.80
CA CYS A 118 -3.48 5.54 9.50
C CYS A 118 -2.47 5.71 10.64
N ALA A 119 -1.66 4.68 10.90
CA ALA A 119 -0.51 4.81 11.80
C ALA A 119 0.55 5.80 11.25
N MET A 120 0.70 5.85 9.92
CA MET A 120 1.51 6.86 9.24
C MET A 120 0.79 7.32 7.97
N TYR A 121 0.72 8.63 7.74
CA TYR A 121 0.13 9.19 6.52
C TYR A 121 1.16 9.30 5.41
N CYS A 122 1.14 8.33 4.48
CA CYS A 122 2.03 8.30 3.33
C CYS A 122 1.90 9.57 2.49
N ARG A 123 3.01 10.24 2.15
CA ARG A 123 2.98 11.43 1.27
C ARG A 123 2.54 11.13 -0.18
N HIS A 124 2.47 9.85 -0.53
CA HIS A 124 1.98 9.34 -1.81
C HIS A 124 0.60 8.66 -1.73
N CYS A 125 -0.23 9.01 -0.74
CA CYS A 125 -1.52 8.35 -0.53
C CYS A 125 -2.52 8.67 -1.66
N THR A 126 -2.99 7.65 -2.38
CA THR A 126 -4.08 7.77 -3.37
C THR A 126 -5.36 8.37 -2.77
N ARG A 127 -5.67 7.99 -1.52
CA ARG A 127 -6.89 8.39 -0.80
C ARG A 127 -6.69 9.61 0.11
N ARG A 128 -5.72 10.48 -0.17
CA ARG A 128 -5.43 11.68 0.64
C ARG A 128 -6.59 12.69 0.75
N ARG A 129 -7.64 12.56 -0.08
CA ARG A 129 -8.91 13.33 0.03
C ARG A 129 -9.80 12.85 1.19
N LEU A 130 -9.67 11.59 1.61
CA LEU A 130 -10.51 10.96 2.64
C LEU A 130 -9.69 10.73 3.92
N VAL A 131 -8.50 10.16 3.73
CA VAL A 131 -7.62 9.71 4.80
C VAL A 131 -6.97 10.91 5.46
N GLY A 132 -7.23 11.09 6.76
CA GLY A 132 -6.72 12.20 7.53
C GLY A 132 -7.58 13.46 7.54
N GLU A 133 -8.74 13.52 6.87
CA GLU A 133 -9.68 14.65 7.08
C GLU A 133 -10.52 14.41 8.35
N GLU A 134 -11.13 13.24 8.46
CA GLU A 134 -11.83 12.78 9.66
C GLU A 134 -11.03 11.63 10.28
N ASP A 135 -10.28 11.85 11.37
CA ASP A 135 -9.45 10.80 11.99
C ASP A 135 -10.32 9.87 12.86
N ARG A 136 -11.27 9.18 12.22
CA ARG A 136 -12.22 8.27 12.88
C ARG A 136 -12.51 7.01 12.05
N PRO A 137 -12.93 5.92 12.71
CA PRO A 137 -13.61 4.81 12.06
C PRO A 137 -14.99 5.21 11.52
N ILE A 138 -15.55 4.42 10.60
CA ILE A 138 -16.93 4.61 10.09
C ILE A 138 -17.99 4.45 11.20
N SER A 139 -19.24 4.86 10.99
CA SER A 139 -20.28 4.60 11.98
C SER A 139 -20.76 3.14 11.93
N GLU A 140 -21.39 2.65 13.01
CA GLU A 140 -22.03 1.33 13.00
C GLU A 140 -23.17 1.25 11.98
N ARG A 141 -23.83 2.38 11.70
CA ARG A 141 -24.87 2.46 10.67
C ARG A 141 -24.29 2.26 9.27
N ASP A 142 -23.19 2.96 8.95
CA ASP A 142 -22.54 2.82 7.65
C ASP A 142 -22.00 1.39 7.44
N LEU A 143 -21.49 0.78 8.52
CA LEU A 143 -21.07 -0.62 8.48
C LEU A 143 -22.24 -1.56 8.19
N GLU A 144 -23.39 -1.38 8.85
CA GLU A 144 -24.57 -2.21 8.61
C GLU A 144 -25.12 -2.03 7.19
N ASP A 145 -25.20 -0.79 6.69
CA ASP A 145 -25.64 -0.48 5.32
C ASP A 145 -24.74 -1.19 4.27
N ALA A 146 -23.42 -1.22 4.52
CA ALA A 146 -22.47 -1.94 3.69
C ALA A 146 -22.62 -3.47 3.77
N LEU A 147 -22.84 -4.02 4.97
CA LEU A 147 -23.08 -5.45 5.18
C LEU A 147 -24.38 -5.88 4.49
N ASP A 148 -25.45 -5.10 4.59
CA ASP A 148 -26.72 -5.35 3.92
C ASP A 148 -26.58 -5.36 2.40
N TYR A 149 -25.82 -4.41 1.85
CA TYR A 149 -25.53 -4.40 0.42
C TYR A 149 -24.85 -5.71 -0.04
N ILE A 150 -23.89 -6.21 0.74
CA ILE A 150 -23.14 -7.45 0.46
C ILE A 150 -24.07 -8.66 0.58
N ARG A 151 -24.89 -8.75 1.64
CA ARG A 151 -25.85 -9.84 1.86
C ARG A 151 -26.84 -9.99 0.68
N GLN A 152 -27.26 -8.88 0.09
CA GLN A 152 -28.23 -8.89 -1.02
C GLN A 152 -27.63 -9.27 -2.38
N ARG A 153 -26.32 -9.51 -2.48
CA ARG A 153 -25.59 -9.69 -3.75
C ARG A 153 -24.72 -10.95 -3.74
N PRO A 154 -25.30 -12.12 -4.08
CA PRO A 154 -24.62 -13.41 -3.99
C PRO A 154 -23.39 -13.55 -4.89
N GLN A 155 -23.22 -12.67 -5.89
CA GLN A 155 -22.02 -12.65 -6.73
C GLN A 155 -20.77 -12.12 -6.02
N ILE A 156 -20.92 -11.43 -4.87
CA ILE A 156 -19.78 -10.87 -4.13
C ILE A 156 -19.12 -11.96 -3.30
N ARG A 157 -18.00 -12.48 -3.78
CA ARG A 157 -17.24 -13.54 -3.11
C ARG A 157 -16.00 -13.05 -2.36
N ASP A 158 -15.49 -11.86 -2.68
CA ASP A 158 -14.26 -11.28 -2.11
C ASP A 158 -14.52 -9.88 -1.53
N VAL A 159 -14.22 -9.71 -0.25
CA VAL A 159 -14.36 -8.43 0.46
C VAL A 159 -13.00 -7.96 0.95
N LEU A 160 -12.53 -6.83 0.41
CA LEU A 160 -11.32 -6.16 0.86
C LEU A 160 -11.64 -5.09 1.92
N ILE A 161 -11.26 -5.35 3.16
CA ILE A 161 -11.26 -4.40 4.27
C ILE A 161 -10.06 -3.46 4.11
N SER A 162 -10.32 -2.15 4.03
CA SER A 162 -9.31 -1.11 3.79
C SER A 162 -9.80 0.24 4.35
N GLY A 163 -9.33 1.36 3.81
CA GLY A 163 -9.64 2.70 4.25
C GLY A 163 -8.38 3.57 4.25
N GLY A 164 -8.10 4.18 5.40
CA GLY A 164 -6.75 4.47 5.82
C GLY A 164 -6.01 3.16 6.07
N ASP A 165 -6.07 2.65 7.31
CA ASP A 165 -5.47 1.37 7.66
C ASP A 165 -6.34 0.60 8.69
N PRO A 166 -6.97 -0.52 8.31
CA PRO A 166 -7.85 -1.29 9.20
C PRO A 166 -7.19 -1.77 10.49
N LEU A 167 -5.87 -1.97 10.50
CA LEU A 167 -5.15 -2.44 11.69
C LEU A 167 -4.90 -1.34 12.73
N THR A 168 -5.33 -0.09 12.49
CA THR A 168 -5.41 0.92 13.55
C THR A 168 -6.63 0.75 14.45
N LEU A 169 -7.62 -0.06 14.03
CA LEU A 169 -8.77 -0.39 14.86
C LEU A 169 -8.37 -1.28 16.04
N SER A 170 -9.16 -1.23 17.11
CA SER A 170 -9.05 -2.21 18.20
C SER A 170 -9.37 -3.63 17.69
N ASP A 171 -8.82 -4.64 18.36
CA ASP A 171 -9.08 -6.05 18.02
C ASP A 171 -10.59 -6.35 18.04
N ASP A 172 -11.31 -5.90 19.07
CA ASP A 172 -12.77 -6.09 19.19
C ASP A 172 -13.54 -5.53 17.98
N ARG A 173 -13.14 -4.34 17.52
CA ARG A 173 -13.84 -3.68 16.42
C ARG A 173 -13.53 -4.35 15.09
N LEU A 174 -12.28 -4.73 14.87
CA LEU A 174 -11.88 -5.49 13.70
C LEU A 174 -12.57 -6.86 13.67
N GLU A 175 -12.66 -7.54 14.82
CA GLU A 175 -13.33 -8.83 14.96
C GLU A 175 -14.83 -8.72 14.63
N ARG A 176 -15.52 -7.67 15.07
CA ARG A 176 -16.93 -7.44 14.69
C ARG A 176 -17.12 -7.39 13.17
N ILE A 177 -16.27 -6.63 12.48
CA ILE A 177 -16.34 -6.49 11.01
C ILE A 177 -16.06 -7.84 10.34
N VAL A 178 -14.95 -8.49 10.70
CA VAL A 178 -14.52 -9.76 10.09
C VAL A 178 -15.54 -10.87 10.37
N SER A 179 -16.07 -10.96 11.60
CA SER A 179 -17.07 -11.93 11.99
C SER A 179 -18.39 -11.70 11.26
N ALA A 180 -18.83 -10.45 11.10
CA ALA A 180 -20.05 -10.13 10.38
C ALA A 180 -19.94 -10.52 8.89
N LEU A 181 -18.82 -10.20 8.26
CA LEU A 181 -18.53 -10.61 6.88
C LEU A 181 -18.47 -12.13 6.73
N ARG A 182 -17.83 -12.84 7.67
CA ARG A 182 -17.74 -14.30 7.65
C ARG A 182 -19.09 -14.99 7.85
N GLY A 183 -20.05 -14.32 8.47
CA GLY A 183 -21.43 -14.80 8.61
C GLY A 183 -22.25 -14.75 7.31
N ILE A 184 -21.73 -14.13 6.23
CA ILE A 184 -22.40 -14.07 4.93
C ILE A 184 -21.94 -15.27 4.09
N GLU A 185 -22.87 -16.18 3.78
CA GLU A 185 -22.56 -17.50 3.19
C GLU A 185 -21.75 -17.43 1.88
N HIS A 186 -22.08 -16.49 0.99
CA HIS A 186 -21.40 -16.33 -0.30
C HIS A 186 -20.06 -15.57 -0.23
N VAL A 187 -19.67 -15.03 0.94
CA VAL A 187 -18.38 -14.36 1.12
C VAL A 187 -17.30 -15.40 1.40
N GLU A 188 -16.58 -15.76 0.35
CA GLU A 188 -15.52 -16.77 0.39
C GLU A 188 -14.22 -16.21 0.98
N ILE A 189 -13.79 -15.04 0.50
CA ILE A 189 -12.49 -14.45 0.82
C ILE A 189 -12.68 -13.11 1.54
N ILE A 190 -12.00 -12.95 2.68
CA ILE A 190 -11.82 -11.66 3.33
C ILE A 190 -10.35 -11.27 3.15
N ARG A 191 -10.10 -10.04 2.71
CA ARG A 191 -8.76 -9.49 2.55
C ARG A 191 -8.60 -8.24 3.38
N ILE A 192 -7.40 -7.98 3.88
CA ILE A 192 -7.07 -6.75 4.61
C ILE A 192 -5.92 -6.05 3.87
N GLY A 193 -6.15 -4.80 3.46
CA GLY A 193 -5.09 -3.91 2.96
C GLY A 193 -4.57 -3.07 4.12
N THR A 194 -3.29 -3.20 4.47
CA THR A 194 -2.72 -2.54 5.66
C THR A 194 -1.24 -2.25 5.48
N ARG A 195 -0.79 -1.06 5.84
CA ARG A 195 0.63 -0.69 5.88
C ARG A 195 1.23 -0.88 7.29
N VAL A 196 0.41 -1.15 8.30
CA VAL A 196 0.83 -1.33 9.70
C VAL A 196 2.04 -2.25 9.90
N PRO A 197 2.20 -3.42 9.24
CA PRO A 197 3.40 -4.24 9.42
C PRO A 197 4.71 -3.51 9.10
N VAL A 198 4.64 -2.43 8.31
CA VAL A 198 5.79 -1.65 7.83
C VAL A 198 6.01 -0.38 8.64
N VAL A 199 4.93 0.28 9.10
CA VAL A 199 5.01 1.58 9.79
C VAL A 199 4.76 1.49 11.31
N LEU A 200 4.23 0.36 11.77
CA LEU A 200 3.90 0.06 13.16
C LEU A 200 3.94 -1.47 13.39
N PRO A 201 5.08 -2.14 13.17
CA PRO A 201 5.16 -3.61 13.27
C PRO A 201 4.72 -4.15 14.64
N MET A 202 4.87 -3.35 15.69
CA MET A 202 4.43 -3.64 17.06
C MET A 202 2.93 -3.99 17.17
N ARG A 203 2.09 -3.53 16.23
CA ARG A 203 0.64 -3.80 16.25
C ARG A 203 0.31 -5.25 15.87
N ILE A 204 1.25 -5.99 15.29
CA ILE A 204 1.10 -7.40 14.96
C ILE A 204 1.35 -8.24 16.21
N THR A 205 0.34 -8.31 17.07
CA THR A 205 0.41 -9.03 18.36
C THR A 205 -0.11 -10.47 18.23
N PRO A 206 0.26 -11.38 19.17
CA PRO A 206 -0.32 -12.72 19.22
C PRO A 206 -1.84 -12.74 19.29
N GLU A 207 -2.45 -11.80 20.01
CA GLU A 207 -3.91 -11.69 20.20
C GLU A 207 -4.61 -11.33 18.88
N LEU A 208 -4.09 -10.34 18.15
CA LEU A 208 -4.59 -9.98 16.82
C LEU A 208 -4.54 -11.19 15.87
N LEU A 209 -3.41 -11.87 15.83
CA LEU A 209 -3.22 -13.03 14.95
C LEU A 209 -4.11 -14.20 15.36
N ALA A 210 -4.28 -14.45 16.66
CA ALA A 210 -5.19 -15.47 17.18
C ALA A 210 -6.64 -15.16 16.82
N MET A 211 -7.05 -13.89 16.85
CA MET A 211 -8.37 -13.43 16.41
C MET A 211 -8.57 -13.70 14.92
N LEU A 212 -7.67 -13.21 14.06
CA LEU A 212 -7.81 -13.36 12.60
C LEU A 212 -7.84 -14.84 12.16
N LYS A 213 -7.10 -15.72 12.84
CA LYS A 213 -7.11 -17.17 12.59
C LYS A 213 -8.48 -17.83 12.69
N LYS A 214 -9.38 -17.32 13.54
CA LYS A 214 -10.73 -17.87 13.71
C LYS A 214 -11.59 -17.76 12.43
N TYR A 215 -11.23 -16.85 11.53
CA TYR A 215 -12.06 -16.43 10.41
C TYR A 215 -11.42 -16.71 9.04
N GLN A 216 -10.58 -17.73 8.92
CA GLN A 216 -9.96 -18.14 7.65
C GLN A 216 -11.01 -18.53 6.59
N PRO A 217 -10.73 -18.37 5.27
CA PRO A 217 -9.49 -17.85 4.69
C PRO A 217 -9.42 -16.30 4.73
N ILE A 218 -8.33 -15.77 5.30
CA ILE A 218 -7.97 -14.34 5.27
C ILE A 218 -6.68 -14.16 4.49
N TRP A 219 -6.62 -13.12 3.67
CA TRP A 219 -5.39 -12.66 3.02
C TRP A 219 -5.03 -11.26 3.48
N ILE A 220 -3.74 -10.96 3.57
CA ILE A 220 -3.25 -9.61 3.87
C ILE A 220 -2.40 -9.12 2.70
N ASN A 221 -2.61 -7.88 2.28
CA ASN A 221 -1.67 -7.18 1.41
C ASN A 221 -1.05 -6.01 2.17
N THR A 222 0.28 -6.04 2.30
CA THR A 222 1.07 -4.96 2.90
C THR A 222 1.65 -3.99 1.86
N HIS A 223 2.22 -2.88 2.32
CA HIS A 223 2.69 -1.80 1.46
C HIS A 223 4.12 -1.36 1.82
N VAL A 224 5.08 -1.99 1.16
CA VAL A 224 6.53 -1.75 1.26
C VAL A 224 7.00 -1.19 -0.08
N ASN A 225 7.71 -0.07 -0.07
CA ASN A 225 8.22 0.61 -1.25
C ASN A 225 9.75 0.62 -1.32
N HIS A 226 10.46 0.43 -0.21
CA HIS A 226 11.93 0.51 -0.21
C HIS A 226 12.57 -0.63 0.61
N PRO A 227 13.71 -1.20 0.19
CA PRO A 227 14.41 -2.27 0.93
C PRO A 227 14.73 -1.97 2.40
N ARG A 228 14.86 -0.68 2.74
CA ARG A 228 15.15 -0.20 4.12
C ARG A 228 13.95 -0.28 5.06
N GLU A 229 12.74 -0.43 4.55
CA GLU A 229 11.54 -0.63 5.36
C GLU A 229 11.43 -2.07 5.89
N LEU A 230 12.16 -3.02 5.29
CA LEU A 230 12.28 -4.41 5.72
C LEU A 230 13.33 -4.55 6.83
N THR A 231 13.06 -3.91 7.95
CA THR A 231 13.83 -4.01 9.20
C THR A 231 13.61 -5.37 9.88
N PRO A 232 14.40 -5.72 10.90
CA PRO A 232 14.13 -6.90 11.74
C PRO A 232 12.71 -6.90 12.32
N GLU A 233 12.20 -5.76 12.79
CA GLU A 233 10.85 -5.62 13.35
C GLU A 233 9.77 -5.86 12.29
N THR A 234 9.89 -5.26 11.10
CA THR A 234 8.98 -5.49 9.97
C THR A 234 9.00 -6.95 9.52
N ILE A 235 10.20 -7.55 9.40
CA ILE A 235 10.36 -8.96 8.98
C ILE A 235 9.74 -9.90 10.02
N ALA A 236 9.92 -9.64 11.31
CA ALA A 236 9.32 -10.43 12.38
C ALA A 236 7.78 -10.34 12.36
N ALA A 237 7.23 -9.13 12.23
CA ALA A 237 5.79 -8.90 12.14
C ALA A 237 5.17 -9.61 10.92
N CYS A 238 5.76 -9.47 9.73
CA CYS A 238 5.33 -10.17 8.53
C CYS A 238 5.48 -11.70 8.65
N GLY A 239 6.56 -12.16 9.28
CA GLY A 239 6.77 -13.58 9.58
C GLY A 239 5.65 -14.15 10.46
N ALA A 240 5.28 -13.43 11.52
CA ALA A 240 4.21 -13.83 12.42
C ALA A 240 2.84 -13.92 11.72
N ILE A 241 2.54 -13.01 10.79
CA ILE A 241 1.34 -13.09 9.93
C ILE A 241 1.35 -14.38 9.10
N VAL A 242 2.46 -14.68 8.44
CA VAL A 242 2.57 -15.89 7.61
C VAL A 242 2.51 -17.16 8.47
N ASP A 243 3.17 -17.18 9.63
CA ASP A 243 3.12 -18.29 10.60
C ASP A 243 1.72 -18.46 11.21
N ALA A 244 0.89 -17.40 11.14
CA ALA A 244 -0.52 -17.49 11.46
C ALA A 244 -1.37 -18.18 10.38
N GLY A 245 -0.78 -18.62 9.27
CA GLY A 245 -1.47 -19.25 8.14
C GLY A 245 -2.19 -18.23 7.25
N ILE A 246 -1.84 -16.95 7.34
CA ILE A 246 -2.43 -15.87 6.52
C ILE A 246 -1.47 -15.58 5.36
N PRO A 247 -1.87 -15.84 4.09
CA PRO A 247 -1.06 -15.45 2.95
C PRO A 247 -0.83 -13.94 2.90
N LEU A 248 0.42 -13.54 2.69
CA LEU A 248 0.85 -12.15 2.73
C LEU A 248 1.40 -11.71 1.38
N GLY A 249 0.71 -10.77 0.74
CA GLY A 249 1.14 -10.08 -0.47
C GLY A 249 1.72 -8.70 -0.19
N ASN A 250 2.39 -8.11 -1.18
CA ASN A 250 2.91 -6.76 -1.13
C ASN A 250 2.49 -5.96 -2.36
N GLN A 251 2.01 -4.74 -2.10
CA GLN A 251 1.66 -3.74 -3.10
C GLN A 251 2.62 -2.57 -2.93
N SER A 252 3.57 -2.41 -3.85
CA SER A 252 4.42 -1.22 -3.93
C SER A 252 3.80 -0.19 -4.88
N VAL A 253 4.14 1.08 -4.70
CA VAL A 253 3.91 2.14 -5.68
C VAL A 253 5.27 2.55 -6.25
N LEU A 254 5.34 2.75 -7.56
CA LEU A 254 6.50 3.27 -8.26
C LEU A 254 6.59 4.78 -8.02
N LEU A 255 7.59 5.18 -7.26
CA LEU A 255 7.73 6.52 -6.69
C LEU A 255 9.10 7.10 -7.06
N ARG A 256 9.08 8.27 -7.68
CA ARG A 256 10.28 8.99 -8.12
C ARG A 256 11.24 9.23 -6.96
N GLY A 257 12.50 8.84 -7.14
CA GLY A 257 13.60 8.81 -6.18
C GLY A 257 13.25 8.18 -4.82
N VAL A 258 12.40 7.15 -4.85
CA VAL A 258 12.25 6.18 -3.77
C VAL A 258 12.63 4.80 -4.32
N ASN A 259 11.96 4.34 -5.38
CA ASN A 259 12.14 3.00 -5.93
C ASN A 259 12.02 2.94 -7.47
N ASP A 260 12.17 4.06 -8.14
CA ASP A 260 12.21 4.21 -9.60
C ASP A 260 13.55 3.77 -10.22
N ASP A 261 14.18 2.76 -9.62
CA ASP A 261 15.45 2.17 -10.04
C ASP A 261 15.37 0.63 -9.99
N ALA A 262 15.90 -0.02 -11.03
CA ALA A 262 15.81 -1.48 -11.16
C ALA A 262 16.64 -2.23 -10.11
N ALA A 263 17.78 -1.68 -9.67
CA ALA A 263 18.61 -2.30 -8.64
C ALA A 263 17.94 -2.20 -7.26
N VAL A 264 17.35 -1.04 -6.93
CA VAL A 264 16.54 -0.85 -5.71
C VAL A 264 15.35 -1.81 -5.69
N MET A 265 14.62 -1.91 -6.80
CA MET A 265 13.49 -2.84 -6.92
C MET A 265 13.95 -4.30 -6.83
N LYS A 266 15.08 -4.67 -7.45
CA LYS A 266 15.65 -6.01 -7.32
C LYS A 266 15.92 -6.37 -5.86
N GLU A 267 16.57 -5.48 -5.12
CA GLU A 267 16.84 -5.68 -3.70
C GLU A 267 15.56 -5.83 -2.90
N LEU A 268 14.56 -4.96 -3.14
CA LEU A 268 13.27 -4.98 -2.45
C LEU A 268 12.57 -6.32 -2.66
N LEU A 269 12.40 -6.73 -3.92
CA LEU A 269 11.65 -7.93 -4.29
C LEU A 269 12.29 -9.20 -3.73
N LEU A 270 13.62 -9.30 -3.78
CA LEU A 270 14.34 -10.44 -3.20
C LEU A 270 14.23 -10.47 -1.67
N LYS A 271 14.28 -9.31 -1.00
CA LYS A 271 14.07 -9.23 0.46
C LYS A 271 12.63 -9.57 0.86
N LEU A 272 11.63 -9.11 0.11
CA LEU A 272 10.22 -9.46 0.33
C LEU A 272 10.02 -10.98 0.30
N VAL A 273 10.52 -11.62 -0.75
CA VAL A 273 10.44 -13.08 -0.90
C VAL A 273 11.16 -13.79 0.24
N LYS A 274 12.35 -13.33 0.63
CA LYS A 274 13.08 -13.88 1.79
C LYS A 274 12.27 -13.78 3.09
N ALA A 275 11.47 -12.73 3.23
CA ALA A 275 10.55 -12.53 4.36
C ALA A 275 9.20 -13.26 4.21
N ARG A 276 9.06 -14.14 3.20
CA ARG A 276 7.81 -14.85 2.85
C ARG A 276 6.65 -13.93 2.47
N ILE A 277 6.97 -12.75 1.96
CA ILE A 277 6.00 -11.77 1.45
C ILE A 277 5.99 -11.88 -0.07
N ARG A 278 4.82 -12.13 -0.67
CA ARG A 278 4.69 -12.25 -2.12
C ARG A 278 4.58 -10.88 -2.79
N PRO A 279 5.51 -10.47 -3.69
CA PRO A 279 5.28 -9.30 -4.52
C PRO A 279 4.04 -9.50 -5.39
N TYR A 280 3.03 -8.64 -5.20
CA TYR A 280 1.73 -8.76 -5.85
C TYR A 280 1.60 -7.71 -6.96
N TYR A 281 1.66 -6.43 -6.60
CA TYR A 281 1.58 -5.32 -7.55
C TYR A 281 2.72 -4.32 -7.36
N LEU A 282 3.18 -3.78 -8.49
CA LEU A 282 3.85 -2.49 -8.57
C LEU A 282 2.86 -1.53 -9.24
N TYR A 283 2.34 -0.56 -8.50
CA TYR A 283 1.43 0.45 -9.03
C TYR A 283 2.21 1.57 -9.68
N GLN A 284 1.79 2.04 -10.85
CA GLN A 284 2.10 3.40 -11.27
C GLN A 284 1.50 4.37 -10.24
N CYS A 285 2.25 5.41 -9.84
CA CYS A 285 1.72 6.43 -8.94
C CYS A 285 0.46 7.09 -9.55
N ASP A 286 -0.63 7.08 -8.78
CA ASP A 286 -1.94 7.58 -9.19
C ASP A 286 -1.94 9.10 -9.46
N LEU A 287 -3.02 9.56 -10.10
CA LEU A 287 -3.25 10.96 -10.44
C LEU A 287 -3.87 11.76 -9.29
N SER A 288 -3.71 11.35 -8.03
CA SER A 288 -4.26 12.10 -6.89
C SER A 288 -3.55 13.46 -6.76
N GLN A 289 -4.28 14.48 -6.33
CA GLN A 289 -3.76 15.85 -6.21
C GLN A 289 -2.47 15.95 -5.38
N GLY A 290 -1.51 16.73 -5.86
CA GLY A 290 -0.25 16.98 -5.16
C GLY A 290 0.71 15.78 -5.15
N LEU A 291 0.53 14.81 -6.06
CA LEU A 291 1.43 13.65 -6.20
C LEU A 291 2.38 13.76 -7.40
N GLY A 292 2.28 14.82 -8.20
CA GLY A 292 3.05 15.01 -9.42
C GLY A 292 4.56 14.81 -9.27
N HIS A 293 5.12 15.23 -8.14
CA HIS A 293 6.54 15.09 -7.82
C HIS A 293 6.98 13.63 -7.52
N PHE A 294 6.04 12.73 -7.20
CA PHE A 294 6.29 11.28 -7.08
C PHE A 294 6.10 10.52 -8.38
N ARG A 295 5.41 11.08 -9.36
CA ARG A 295 5.09 10.36 -10.60
C ARG A 295 6.32 10.09 -11.46
N THR A 296 6.32 8.94 -12.11
CA THR A 296 7.33 8.51 -13.09
C THR A 296 6.74 8.46 -14.49
N ASP A 297 7.60 8.42 -15.50
CA ASP A 297 7.20 7.95 -16.82
C ASP A 297 6.82 6.46 -16.72
N VAL A 298 5.76 6.03 -17.42
CA VAL A 298 5.35 4.63 -17.48
C VAL A 298 6.48 3.75 -18.04
N ARG A 299 7.32 4.29 -18.94
CA ARG A 299 8.51 3.62 -19.47
C ARG A 299 9.46 3.18 -18.37
N THR A 300 9.55 3.91 -17.26
CA THR A 300 10.38 3.53 -16.10
C THR A 300 9.91 2.20 -15.50
N GLY A 301 8.60 2.04 -15.30
CA GLY A 301 8.03 0.79 -14.77
C GLY A 301 8.21 -0.38 -15.73
N ILE A 302 7.98 -0.15 -17.04
CA ILE A 302 8.22 -1.16 -18.09
C ILE A 302 9.68 -1.62 -18.07
N GLU A 303 10.62 -0.67 -18.00
CA GLU A 303 12.04 -0.96 -18.01
C GLU A 303 12.48 -1.74 -16.76
N ILE A 304 11.98 -1.39 -15.59
CA ILE A 304 12.22 -2.13 -14.35
C ILE A 304 11.73 -3.59 -14.49
N ILE A 305 10.50 -3.81 -14.95
CA ILE A 305 9.98 -5.17 -15.14
C ILE A 305 10.81 -5.94 -16.18
N ARG A 306 11.24 -5.29 -17.27
CA ARG A 306 12.11 -5.89 -18.29
C ARG A 306 13.45 -6.33 -17.71
N GLN A 307 14.13 -5.47 -16.96
CA GLN A 307 15.43 -5.80 -16.35
C GLN A 307 15.35 -6.88 -15.28
N LEU A 308 14.21 -7.01 -14.59
CA LEU A 308 14.04 -8.02 -13.55
C LEU A 308 13.59 -9.37 -14.08
N THR A 309 12.77 -9.39 -15.13
CA THR A 309 12.24 -10.61 -15.74
C THR A 309 13.38 -11.47 -16.30
N GLY A 310 13.47 -12.72 -15.85
CA GLY A 310 14.57 -13.65 -16.18
C GLY A 310 15.84 -13.46 -15.36
N ASN A 311 16.00 -12.33 -14.65
CA ASN A 311 17.17 -12.03 -13.81
C ASN A 311 16.92 -12.25 -12.30
N ILE A 312 15.67 -12.43 -11.89
CA ILE A 312 15.28 -12.95 -10.58
C ILE A 312 14.20 -14.03 -10.73
N SER A 313 13.87 -14.72 -9.63
CA SER A 313 12.81 -15.73 -9.63
C SER A 313 11.48 -15.14 -10.13
N GLY A 314 10.80 -15.81 -11.06
CA GLY A 314 9.57 -15.27 -11.66
C GLY A 314 8.46 -14.97 -10.66
N TYR A 315 8.43 -15.72 -9.56
CA TYR A 315 7.47 -15.50 -8.47
C TYR A 315 7.80 -14.27 -7.59
N ALA A 316 8.99 -13.68 -7.76
CA ALA A 316 9.37 -12.40 -7.15
C ALA A 316 9.00 -11.20 -8.04
N ILE A 317 8.60 -11.42 -9.29
CA ILE A 317 8.20 -10.35 -10.22
C ILE A 317 6.75 -9.96 -9.92
N PRO A 318 6.47 -8.72 -9.50
CA PRO A 318 5.10 -8.25 -9.32
C PRO A 318 4.44 -7.97 -10.68
N ARG A 319 3.11 -7.88 -10.70
CA ARG A 319 2.42 -7.30 -11.86
C ARG A 319 2.59 -5.78 -11.81
N PHE A 320 3.21 -5.18 -12.81
CA PHE A 320 3.17 -3.72 -12.97
C PHE A 320 1.80 -3.33 -13.52
N VAL A 321 1.11 -2.43 -12.83
CA VAL A 321 -0.26 -2.04 -13.17
C VAL A 321 -0.43 -0.52 -13.12
N ILE A 322 -1.27 -0.02 -14.01
CA ILE A 322 -1.86 1.32 -13.90
C ILE A 322 -3.31 1.11 -13.46
N ASP A 323 -3.71 1.72 -12.34
CA ASP A 323 -5.14 1.80 -12.03
C ASP A 323 -5.72 2.89 -12.93
N ALA A 324 -6.53 2.47 -13.90
CA ALA A 324 -7.00 3.35 -14.95
C ALA A 324 -7.84 4.48 -14.33
N PRO A 325 -7.63 5.74 -14.79
CA PRO A 325 -8.47 6.85 -14.39
C PRO A 325 -9.95 6.55 -14.60
N ASP A 326 -10.79 7.29 -13.88
CA ASP A 326 -12.25 7.17 -13.96
C ASP A 326 -12.76 5.77 -13.63
N GLY A 327 -12.03 5.01 -12.80
CA GLY A 327 -12.49 3.71 -12.31
C GLY A 327 -12.43 2.57 -13.33
N GLY A 328 -11.63 2.69 -14.40
CA GLY A 328 -11.42 1.59 -15.37
C GLY A 328 -10.73 0.36 -14.75
N GLY A 329 -10.15 0.51 -13.56
CA GLY A 329 -9.52 -0.55 -12.81
C GLY A 329 -8.08 -0.82 -13.24
N LYS A 330 -7.46 -1.80 -12.57
CA LYS A 330 -6.05 -2.16 -12.72
C LYS A 330 -5.77 -2.84 -14.05
N ILE A 331 -5.01 -2.18 -14.92
CA ILE A 331 -4.57 -2.68 -16.22
C ILE A 331 -3.10 -3.08 -16.12
N PRO A 332 -2.75 -4.37 -16.33
CA PRO A 332 -1.36 -4.82 -16.38
C PRO A 332 -0.60 -4.21 -17.55
N ILE A 333 0.60 -3.71 -17.27
CA ILE A 333 1.53 -3.19 -18.27
C ILE A 333 2.76 -4.09 -18.29
N ASN A 334 3.02 -4.73 -19.43
CA ASN A 334 4.14 -5.66 -19.61
C ASN A 334 5.15 -5.09 -20.61
N PRO A 335 6.44 -5.45 -20.50
CA PRO A 335 7.38 -5.28 -21.60
C PRO A 335 6.88 -5.98 -22.87
N GLU A 336 7.10 -5.36 -24.02
CA GLU A 336 6.80 -5.97 -25.32
C GLU A 336 7.80 -7.11 -25.57
N THR A 337 7.34 -8.35 -25.40
CA THR A 337 8.14 -9.56 -25.68
C THR A 337 7.67 -10.31 -26.91
N VAL A 338 6.45 -10.09 -27.39
CA VAL A 338 5.95 -10.67 -28.65
C VAL A 338 6.30 -9.72 -29.79
N LEU A 339 7.12 -10.19 -30.72
CA LEU A 339 7.57 -9.42 -31.88
C LEU A 339 6.63 -9.62 -33.08
N SER A 340 6.13 -10.84 -33.27
CA SER A 340 5.09 -11.17 -34.24
C SER A 340 4.31 -12.39 -33.78
N LEU A 341 3.08 -12.50 -34.24
CA LEU A 341 2.15 -13.60 -33.96
C LEU A 341 1.27 -13.80 -35.18
N ASP A 342 1.28 -15.00 -35.74
CA ASP A 342 0.37 -15.43 -36.80
C ASP A 342 -0.16 -16.85 -36.53
N ASP A 343 -0.89 -17.42 -37.50
CA ASP A 343 -1.51 -18.75 -37.38
C ASP A 343 -0.48 -19.89 -37.35
N ARG A 344 0.79 -19.63 -37.71
CA ARG A 344 1.85 -20.65 -37.80
C ARG A 344 2.83 -20.57 -36.63
N GLU A 345 3.14 -19.37 -36.16
CA GLU A 345 4.14 -19.20 -35.11
C GLU A 345 3.98 -17.90 -34.31
N VAL A 346 4.65 -17.88 -33.16
CA VAL A 346 4.92 -16.66 -32.39
C VAL A 346 6.43 -16.45 -32.30
N VAL A 347 6.86 -15.22 -32.61
CA VAL A 347 8.25 -14.78 -32.47
C VAL A 347 8.35 -13.90 -31.24
N MET A 348 9.26 -14.25 -30.33
CA MET A 348 9.39 -13.65 -29.01
C MET A 348 10.81 -13.22 -28.70
N LEU A 349 10.97 -12.19 -27.88
CA LEU A 349 12.24 -11.77 -27.31
C LEU A 349 12.36 -12.30 -25.87
N ASN A 350 13.45 -13.01 -25.56
CA ASN A 350 13.72 -13.45 -24.20
C ASN A 350 14.50 -12.40 -23.38
N PHE A 351 14.74 -12.68 -22.09
CA PHE A 351 15.46 -11.79 -21.18
C PHE A 351 16.90 -11.44 -21.61
N ALA A 352 17.52 -12.29 -22.44
CA ALA A 352 18.88 -12.10 -22.95
C ALA A 352 18.90 -11.37 -24.31
N GLY A 353 17.76 -10.86 -24.78
CA GLY A 353 17.64 -10.24 -26.10
C GLY A 353 17.72 -11.21 -27.26
N LYS A 354 17.58 -12.53 -27.02
CA LYS A 354 17.55 -13.55 -28.06
C LYS A 354 16.13 -13.72 -28.59
N THR A 355 16.00 -13.71 -29.90
CA THR A 355 14.76 -14.08 -30.59
C THR A 355 14.53 -15.59 -30.51
N CYS A 356 13.33 -15.97 -30.10
CA CYS A 356 12.85 -17.34 -30.00
C CYS A 356 11.56 -17.49 -30.80
N THR A 357 11.40 -18.60 -31.52
CA THR A 357 10.19 -18.91 -32.28
C THR A 357 9.49 -20.11 -31.66
N TYR A 358 8.17 -20.04 -31.49
CA TYR A 358 7.34 -21.15 -31.03
C TYR A 358 6.25 -21.44 -32.09
N PRO A 359 6.20 -22.66 -32.65
CA PRO A 359 5.19 -23.01 -33.65
C PRO A 359 3.81 -23.18 -33.02
N GLN A 360 2.79 -22.66 -33.68
CA GLN A 360 1.39 -22.88 -33.35
C GLN A 360 0.94 -24.27 -33.82
N PRO A 361 -0.08 -24.86 -33.17
CA PRO A 361 -0.63 -26.12 -33.63
C PRO A 361 -1.39 -25.92 -34.96
N ASP A 362 -1.08 -26.75 -35.95
CA ASP A 362 -1.92 -26.91 -37.14
C ASP A 362 -3.21 -27.65 -36.70
N LEU A 363 -4.27 -26.90 -36.34
CA LEU A 363 -5.58 -27.45 -35.98
C LEU A 363 -6.52 -27.57 -37.19
#